data_AF-X0BQI7-F1
#
_entry.id   AF-X0BQI7-F1
#
_cell.length_a   1.000
_cell.length_b   1.000
_cell.length_c   1.000
_cell.angle_alpha   90.00
_cell.angle_beta   90.00
_cell.angle_gamma   90.00
#
_symmetry.space_group_name_H-M   'P 1'
#
loop_
_entity.id
_entity.type
_entity.pdbx_description
1 polymer ?
#
loop_
_entity_poly.entity_id
_entity_poly.type
_entity_poly.pdbx_seq_one_letter_code
_entity_poly.pdbx_strand_id
1 'polypeptide(L)'
;MDFLSLADGSVTRGGRLHGCLTYYTGGWSIMGNVGGVAPDFFAWDKWRLGWLADEAIDCILERGTTKHTLTPVEVEGGVKAVVVAQSDTSALVVEARVAKDVDGNICAPGVLLYTVDTTLATSEGSIKVLDATPGSNGCGDDNGAEPLNDGTLSMNGKKSFKASDWGVKVTLIDDKNDQFSIEVQYS
;
A
#
# COMPACT_ATOMS: atom_id res chain seq x y z
N MET A 1 19.82 18.28 -30.30
CA MET A 1 19.16 16.98 -30.55
C MET A 1 20.24 15.93 -30.41
N ASP A 2 20.16 15.13 -29.36
CA ASP A 2 20.19 13.67 -29.50
C ASP A 2 19.81 13.05 -28.15
N PHE A 3 18.59 12.52 -28.14
CA PHE A 3 17.99 11.68 -27.12
C PHE A 3 18.13 10.26 -27.69
N LEU A 4 18.90 9.39 -27.05
CA LEU A 4 18.77 7.91 -27.03
C LEU A 4 20.12 7.28 -26.65
N SER A 5 20.30 7.01 -25.35
CA SER A 5 21.04 5.84 -24.89
C SER A 5 20.69 5.59 -23.44
N LEU A 6 19.90 4.53 -23.20
CA LEU A 6 19.91 3.65 -22.02
C LEU A 6 18.62 2.81 -22.05
N ALA A 7 18.59 1.86 -22.97
CA ALA A 7 17.71 0.70 -22.94
C ALA A 7 18.49 -0.45 -23.59
N ASP A 8 19.46 -0.98 -22.85
CA ASP A 8 19.96 -2.33 -23.09
C ASP A 8 19.49 -3.21 -21.93
N GLY A 9 18.85 -4.32 -22.28
CA GLY A 9 17.95 -5.08 -21.43
C GLY A 9 16.92 -5.77 -22.30
N SER A 10 17.40 -6.77 -23.05
CA SER A 10 16.63 -7.60 -23.99
C SER A 10 15.28 -8.06 -23.46
N VAL A 11 14.18 -7.56 -24.05
CA VAL A 11 12.84 -8.17 -23.95
C VAL A 11 12.47 -8.72 -25.32
N THR A 12 12.30 -10.04 -25.38
CA THR A 12 11.83 -10.76 -26.56
C THR A 12 10.41 -10.34 -26.93
N ARG A 13 10.20 -10.16 -28.23
CA ARG A 13 8.96 -9.71 -28.88
C ARG A 13 7.72 -10.50 -28.46
N GLY A 14 6.66 -9.78 -28.11
CA GLY A 14 5.27 -10.27 -28.17
C GLY A 14 4.55 -10.36 -26.82
N GLY A 15 4.30 -9.22 -26.16
CA GLY A 15 3.44 -9.16 -24.98
C GLY A 15 2.89 -7.75 -24.81
N ARG A 16 1.59 -7.62 -24.55
CA ARG A 16 0.89 -6.33 -24.34
C ARG A 16 1.54 -5.54 -23.19
N LEU A 17 1.45 -4.21 -23.27
CA LEU A 17 2.01 -3.18 -22.38
C LEU A 17 1.50 -3.19 -20.91
N HIS A 18 1.24 -4.34 -20.30
CA HIS A 18 0.68 -4.44 -18.94
C HIS A 18 1.72 -4.32 -17.81
N GLY A 19 3.04 -4.38 -18.11
CA GLY A 19 4.08 -4.49 -17.09
C GLY A 19 4.67 -3.19 -16.51
N CYS A 20 4.28 -2.00 -16.98
CA CYS A 20 4.91 -0.75 -16.54
C CYS A 20 4.10 0.06 -15.50
N LEU A 21 2.81 -0.21 -15.35
CA LEU A 21 1.92 0.60 -14.49
C LEU A 21 1.76 0.03 -13.06
N THR A 22 1.92 -1.28 -12.86
CA THR A 22 1.70 -1.94 -11.56
C THR A 22 2.95 -1.99 -10.67
N TYR A 23 4.11 -1.57 -11.17
CA TYR A 23 5.41 -1.81 -10.52
C TYR A 23 5.52 -1.30 -9.07
N TYR A 24 4.88 -0.18 -8.77
CA TYR A 24 5.00 0.47 -7.45
C TYR A 24 3.83 0.15 -6.53
N THR A 25 2.60 0.07 -7.05
CA THR A 25 1.38 -0.03 -6.23
C THR A 25 0.77 -1.43 -6.27
N GLY A 26 1.18 -2.30 -7.18
CA GLY A 26 0.45 -3.52 -7.50
C GLY A 26 -0.99 -3.22 -7.93
N GLY A 27 -1.89 -4.14 -7.61
CA GLY A 27 -3.32 -4.06 -7.84
C GLY A 27 -4.12 -3.30 -6.76
N TRP A 28 -3.46 -2.48 -5.91
CA TRP A 28 -4.07 -1.86 -4.73
C TRP A 28 -4.72 -0.49 -4.92
N SER A 29 -4.70 0.04 -6.15
CA SER A 29 -5.36 1.31 -6.50
C SER A 29 -5.66 1.42 -7.98
N ILE A 30 -6.83 1.94 -8.32
CA ILE A 30 -7.25 2.26 -9.71
C ILE A 30 -6.28 3.20 -10.43
N MET A 31 -5.59 4.07 -9.68
CA MET A 31 -4.64 5.03 -10.23
C MET A 31 -3.31 4.39 -10.65
N GLY A 32 -3.00 3.20 -10.14
CA GLY A 32 -1.87 2.39 -10.57
C GLY A 32 -2.30 1.26 -11.52
N ASN A 33 -3.32 0.50 -11.12
CA ASN A 33 -3.88 -0.61 -11.90
C ASN A 33 -5.41 -0.60 -11.87
N VAL A 34 -6.01 -0.14 -12.98
CA VAL A 34 -7.48 -0.06 -13.10
C VAL A 34 -8.18 -1.43 -12.99
N GLY A 35 -7.49 -2.51 -13.33
CA GLY A 35 -7.97 -3.90 -13.24
C GLY A 35 -7.35 -4.68 -12.08
N GLY A 36 -6.83 -3.97 -11.08
CA GLY A 36 -6.19 -4.58 -9.92
C GLY A 36 -7.16 -5.41 -9.07
N VAL A 37 -6.59 -6.22 -8.18
CA VAL A 37 -7.36 -7.03 -7.21
C VAL A 37 -8.12 -6.18 -6.18
N ALA A 38 -7.65 -4.96 -5.93
CA ALA A 38 -8.20 -4.00 -4.99
C ALA A 38 -8.16 -2.58 -5.58
N PRO A 39 -9.01 -2.29 -6.59
CA PRO A 39 -8.91 -1.05 -7.34
C PRO A 39 -9.43 0.18 -6.57
N ASP A 40 -9.94 0.07 -5.34
CA ASP A 40 -10.30 1.27 -4.57
C ASP A 40 -9.09 2.19 -4.34
N PHE A 41 -9.34 3.49 -4.16
CA PHE A 41 -8.30 4.46 -3.87
C PHE A 41 -7.66 4.19 -2.51
N PHE A 42 -6.35 4.44 -2.41
CA PHE A 42 -5.66 4.47 -1.12
C PHE A 42 -6.33 5.47 -0.18
N ALA A 43 -6.31 5.19 1.13
CA ALA A 43 -6.81 6.12 2.12
C ALA A 43 -6.13 7.50 2.01
N TRP A 44 -4.83 7.52 1.68
CA TRP A 44 -4.09 8.74 1.38
C TRP A 44 -4.75 9.57 0.27
N ASP A 45 -5.06 8.95 -0.88
CA ASP A 45 -5.68 9.64 -2.01
C ASP A 45 -7.05 10.17 -1.64
N LYS A 46 -7.87 9.35 -0.98
CA LYS A 46 -9.22 9.76 -0.53
C LYS A 46 -9.16 10.92 0.47
N TRP A 47 -8.18 10.94 1.36
CA TRP A 47 -7.96 12.07 2.28
C TRP A 47 -7.56 13.35 1.52
N ARG A 48 -6.59 13.25 0.60
CA ARG A 48 -6.16 14.40 -0.21
C ARG A 48 -7.26 14.97 -1.12
N LEU A 49 -8.22 14.14 -1.53
CA LEU A 49 -9.40 14.53 -2.30
C LEU A 49 -10.54 15.08 -1.43
N GLY A 50 -10.43 15.01 -0.11
CA GLY A 50 -11.47 15.46 0.84
C GLY A 50 -12.64 14.49 0.99
N TRP A 51 -12.47 13.22 0.61
CA TRP A 51 -13.49 12.17 0.81
C TRP A 51 -13.37 11.52 2.18
N LEU A 52 -12.16 11.51 2.77
CA LEU A 52 -11.94 11.21 4.18
C LEU A 52 -11.65 12.51 4.93
N ALA A 53 -12.30 12.69 6.07
CA ALA A 53 -12.05 13.81 6.96
C ALA A 53 -10.75 13.60 7.77
N ASP A 54 -10.21 14.67 8.33
CA ASP A 54 -8.95 14.62 9.10
C ASP A 54 -9.04 13.68 10.30
N GLU A 55 -10.23 13.52 10.91
CA GLU A 55 -10.47 12.60 12.04
C GLU A 55 -10.40 11.12 11.63
N ALA A 56 -10.42 10.82 10.34
CA ALA A 56 -10.24 9.47 9.82
C ALA A 56 -8.77 9.08 9.68
N ILE A 57 -7.83 10.00 9.95
CA ILE A 57 -6.39 9.81 9.74
C ILE A 57 -5.63 10.06 11.04
N ASP A 58 -4.99 9.02 11.58
CA ASP A 58 -4.15 9.14 12.76
C ASP A 58 -2.70 9.43 12.37
N CYS A 59 -2.19 10.59 12.77
CA CYS A 59 -0.82 11.00 12.43
C CYS A 59 0.18 10.71 13.57
N ILE A 60 1.31 10.09 13.23
CA ILE A 60 2.46 9.90 14.10
C ILE A 60 3.56 10.86 13.64
N LEU A 61 3.83 11.89 14.44
CA LEU A 61 4.86 12.90 14.16
C LEU A 61 6.14 12.69 14.99
N GLU A 62 6.02 12.03 16.14
CA GLU A 62 7.11 11.85 17.09
C GLU A 62 7.51 10.37 17.20
N ARG A 63 8.79 10.15 17.49
CA ARG A 63 9.34 8.82 17.75
C ARG A 63 8.70 8.22 19.01
N GLY A 64 8.56 6.90 19.01
CA GLY A 64 7.99 6.14 20.11
C GLY A 64 7.16 4.96 19.63
N THR A 65 6.47 4.32 20.56
CA THR A 65 5.56 3.20 20.29
C THR A 65 4.14 3.64 20.54
N THR A 66 3.28 3.48 19.53
CA THR A 66 1.86 3.83 19.60
C THR A 66 1.00 2.66 19.13
N LYS A 67 -0.26 2.62 19.58
CA LYS A 67 -1.25 1.61 19.19
C LYS A 67 -2.45 2.29 18.58
N HIS A 68 -2.96 1.69 17.51
CA HIS A 68 -4.03 2.25 16.69
C HIS A 68 -5.00 1.16 16.29
N THR A 69 -6.25 1.55 16.04
CA THR A 69 -7.29 0.64 15.55
C THR A 69 -7.78 1.13 14.21
N LEU A 70 -7.43 0.40 13.16
CA LEU A 70 -7.84 0.69 11.79
C LEU A 70 -9.20 0.05 11.51
N THR A 71 -10.07 0.81 10.87
CA THR A 71 -11.27 0.31 10.19
C THR A 71 -10.97 0.28 8.70
N PRO A 72 -11.27 -0.82 7.98
CA PRO A 72 -10.96 -0.93 6.56
C PRO A 72 -11.49 0.23 5.73
N VAL A 73 -10.78 0.54 4.64
CA VAL A 73 -11.10 1.66 3.73
C VAL A 73 -12.50 1.54 3.12
N GLU A 74 -12.98 0.31 2.97
CA GLU A 74 -14.26 -0.08 2.37
C GLU A 74 -15.42 -0.02 3.36
N VAL A 75 -15.14 0.16 4.66
CA VAL A 75 -16.15 0.25 5.72
C VAL A 75 -16.37 1.72 6.08
N GLU A 76 -17.55 2.12 6.55
CA GLU A 76 -17.81 3.51 6.96
C GLU A 76 -17.26 3.80 8.37
N GLY A 77 -16.73 5.00 8.59
CA GLY A 77 -16.33 5.50 9.91
C GLY A 77 -15.05 4.88 10.49
N GLY A 78 -14.60 5.43 11.63
CA GLY A 78 -13.35 5.02 12.27
C GLY A 78 -12.09 5.49 11.54
N VAL A 79 -10.92 5.18 12.11
CA VAL A 79 -9.62 5.55 11.55
C VAL A 79 -9.32 4.66 10.35
N LYS A 80 -9.03 5.26 9.20
CA LYS A 80 -8.77 4.58 7.92
C LYS A 80 -7.30 4.33 7.66
N ALA A 81 -6.46 5.24 8.13
CA ALA A 81 -5.03 5.09 8.01
C ALA A 81 -4.30 5.70 9.18
N VAL A 82 -3.14 5.12 9.49
CA VAL A 82 -2.11 5.72 10.33
C VAL A 82 -1.00 6.22 9.42
N VAL A 83 -0.62 7.49 9.57
CA VAL A 83 0.40 8.16 8.77
C VAL A 83 1.59 8.48 9.66
N VAL A 84 2.73 7.84 9.39
CA VAL A 84 4.02 8.21 9.99
C VAL A 84 4.67 9.26 9.09
N ALA A 85 4.64 10.52 9.52
CA ALA A 85 5.26 11.61 8.77
C ALA A 85 6.77 11.64 9.06
N GLN A 86 7.58 11.58 7.99
CA GLN A 86 9.03 11.72 8.11
C GLN A 86 9.48 13.14 7.74
N SER A 87 8.76 13.79 6.82
CA SER A 87 8.94 15.18 6.44
C SER A 87 7.64 15.77 5.91
N ASP A 88 7.66 17.04 5.51
CA ASP A 88 6.51 17.71 4.87
C ASP A 88 6.12 17.10 3.51
N THR A 89 6.99 16.26 2.93
CA THR A 89 6.80 15.66 1.61
C THR A 89 6.86 14.14 1.60
N SER A 90 7.18 13.49 2.72
CA SER A 90 7.35 12.04 2.79
C SER A 90 6.67 11.41 4.00
N ALA A 91 5.92 10.35 3.74
CA ALA A 91 5.18 9.61 4.77
C ALA A 91 5.14 8.10 4.50
N LEU A 92 5.08 7.31 5.57
CA LEU A 92 4.70 5.90 5.52
C LEU A 92 3.26 5.78 6.01
N VAL A 93 2.42 5.16 5.20
CA VAL A 93 1.00 5.01 5.49
C VAL A 93 0.69 3.53 5.75
N VAL A 94 -0.14 3.30 6.76
CA VAL A 94 -0.62 1.99 7.17
C VAL A 94 -2.15 2.03 7.12
N GLU A 95 -2.76 1.20 6.28
CA GLU A 95 -4.23 1.12 6.15
C GLU A 95 -4.68 -0.35 6.19
N ALA A 96 -5.97 -0.58 6.42
CA ALA A 96 -6.56 -1.91 6.36
C ALA A 96 -7.44 -2.06 5.12
N ARG A 97 -7.33 -3.20 4.44
CA ARG A 97 -8.08 -3.53 3.21
C ARG A 97 -8.74 -4.89 3.35
N VAL A 98 -10.00 -4.97 2.95
CA VAL A 98 -10.80 -6.21 3.03
C VAL A 98 -11.57 -6.45 1.74
N ALA A 99 -11.86 -7.72 1.43
CA ALA A 99 -12.56 -8.11 0.22
C ALA A 99 -14.05 -7.71 0.27
N LYS A 100 -14.32 -6.42 0.04
CA LYS A 100 -15.65 -5.81 0.12
C LYS A 100 -15.79 -4.72 -0.94
N ASP A 101 -17.01 -4.53 -1.42
CA ASP A 101 -17.37 -3.49 -2.39
C ASP A 101 -16.43 -3.50 -3.62
N VAL A 102 -15.77 -2.38 -3.91
CA VAL A 102 -14.87 -2.24 -5.07
C VAL A 102 -13.66 -3.18 -4.97
N ASP A 103 -13.24 -3.53 -3.75
CA ASP A 103 -12.09 -4.39 -3.47
C ASP A 103 -12.45 -5.87 -3.30
N GLY A 104 -13.61 -6.30 -3.83
CA GLY A 104 -14.12 -7.66 -3.69
C GLY A 104 -13.21 -8.78 -4.21
N ASN A 105 -12.16 -8.46 -4.98
CA ASN A 105 -11.22 -9.43 -5.54
C ASN A 105 -9.89 -9.54 -4.77
N ILE A 106 -9.76 -8.88 -3.61
CA ILE A 106 -8.57 -9.01 -2.77
C ILE A 106 -8.34 -10.49 -2.44
N CYS A 107 -7.16 -11.00 -2.78
CA CYS A 107 -6.76 -12.36 -2.41
C CYS A 107 -6.13 -12.45 -1.02
N ALA A 108 -5.57 -11.34 -0.52
CA ALA A 108 -4.86 -11.25 0.75
C ALA A 108 -5.36 -10.06 1.58
N PRO A 109 -6.54 -10.15 2.19
CA PRO A 109 -7.06 -9.12 3.09
C PRO A 109 -6.12 -8.90 4.28
N GLY A 110 -5.98 -7.66 4.73
CA GLY A 110 -5.11 -7.35 5.85
C GLY A 110 -4.67 -5.90 5.93
N VAL A 111 -3.61 -5.67 6.70
CA VAL A 111 -2.99 -4.35 6.84
C VAL A 111 -1.97 -4.14 5.73
N LEU A 112 -2.21 -3.16 4.88
CA LEU A 112 -1.35 -2.75 3.78
C LEU A 112 -0.43 -1.60 4.23
N LEU A 113 0.82 -1.64 3.79
CA LEU A 113 1.80 -0.60 4.05
C LEU A 113 2.29 -0.02 2.72
N TYR A 114 2.37 1.29 2.63
CA TYR A 114 2.97 1.98 1.49
C TYR A 114 3.66 3.26 1.91
N THR A 115 4.50 3.75 1.03
CA THR A 115 5.23 5.01 1.17
C THR A 115 4.66 6.04 0.22
N VAL A 116 4.70 7.29 0.62
CA VAL A 116 4.34 8.45 -0.18
C VAL A 116 5.52 9.39 -0.22
N ASP A 117 5.88 9.85 -1.41
CA ASP A 117 6.84 10.92 -1.66
C ASP A 117 6.28 11.89 -2.70
N THR A 118 5.95 13.11 -2.27
CA THR A 118 5.35 14.13 -3.12
C THR A 118 6.37 14.92 -3.95
N THR A 119 7.67 14.66 -3.78
CA THR A 119 8.73 15.27 -4.57
C THR A 119 8.99 14.54 -5.89
N LEU A 120 8.56 13.27 -5.97
CA LEU A 120 8.74 12.42 -7.14
C LEU A 120 7.75 12.76 -8.25
N ALA A 121 8.22 12.70 -9.50
CA ALA A 121 7.36 12.93 -10.64
C ALA A 121 6.39 11.75 -10.86
N THR A 122 5.37 11.97 -11.69
CA THR A 122 4.51 10.88 -12.16
C THR A 122 5.35 9.76 -12.77
N SER A 123 4.97 8.51 -12.51
CA SER A 123 5.69 7.28 -12.90
C SER A 123 6.99 6.96 -12.15
N GLU A 124 7.44 7.80 -11.21
CA GLU A 124 8.64 7.53 -10.40
C GLU A 124 8.35 6.82 -9.06
N GLY A 125 7.08 6.49 -8.80
CA GLY A 125 6.66 5.77 -7.60
C GLY A 125 6.39 6.69 -6.41
N SER A 126 5.71 7.82 -6.64
CA SER A 126 5.24 8.73 -5.59
C SER A 126 4.37 8.04 -4.54
N ILE A 127 3.73 6.92 -4.90
CA ILE A 127 3.17 5.95 -3.97
C ILE A 127 3.81 4.59 -4.27
N LYS A 128 4.36 3.93 -3.25
CA LYS A 128 4.97 2.61 -3.38
C LYS A 128 4.58 1.68 -2.25
N VAL A 129 3.94 0.56 -2.59
CA VAL A 129 3.57 -0.51 -1.67
C VAL A 129 4.81 -1.23 -1.17
N LEU A 130 4.80 -1.52 0.14
CA LEU A 130 5.83 -2.30 0.82
C LEU A 130 5.34 -3.75 0.91
N ASP A 131 6.05 -4.64 0.23
CA ASP A 131 5.72 -6.06 0.18
C ASP A 131 6.04 -6.77 1.50
N ALA A 132 5.01 -7.14 2.27
CA ALA A 132 5.16 -7.90 3.51
C ALA A 132 5.57 -9.38 3.30
N THR A 133 5.44 -9.90 2.07
CA THR A 133 5.67 -11.28 1.66
C THR A 133 6.68 -11.37 0.51
N PRO A 134 7.89 -10.79 0.66
CA PRO A 134 8.87 -10.72 -0.42
C PRO A 134 9.27 -12.10 -0.91
N GLY A 135 9.27 -12.26 -2.24
CA GLY A 135 9.58 -13.52 -2.92
C GLY A 135 8.37 -14.44 -3.13
N SER A 136 7.17 -14.01 -2.70
CA SER A 136 5.92 -14.59 -3.20
C SER A 136 5.68 -14.18 -4.65
N ASN A 137 4.92 -15.01 -5.37
CA ASN A 137 4.40 -14.63 -6.70
C ASN A 137 3.15 -13.74 -6.58
N GLY A 138 2.68 -13.48 -5.37
CA GLY A 138 1.45 -12.76 -5.10
C GLY A 138 0.22 -13.49 -5.65
N CYS A 139 -0.75 -12.71 -6.09
CA CYS A 139 -1.96 -13.19 -6.74
C CYS A 139 -2.36 -12.27 -7.88
N GLY A 140 -3.00 -12.80 -8.91
CA GLY A 140 -3.36 -12.05 -10.11
C GLY A 140 -4.08 -12.96 -11.10
N ASP A 141 -4.51 -12.42 -12.22
CA ASP A 141 -5.07 -13.22 -13.31
C ASP A 141 -3.98 -14.08 -13.99
N ASP A 142 -4.40 -14.96 -14.90
CA ASP A 142 -3.51 -15.91 -15.62
C ASP A 142 -2.40 -15.25 -16.46
N ASN A 143 -2.27 -13.92 -16.42
CA ASN A 143 -1.37 -13.12 -17.24
C ASN A 143 0.00 -12.81 -16.59
N GLY A 144 0.24 -13.20 -15.33
CA GLY A 144 1.56 -13.06 -14.72
C GLY A 144 1.56 -13.10 -13.19
N ALA A 145 2.76 -13.17 -12.60
CA ALA A 145 2.95 -12.96 -11.18
C ALA A 145 2.82 -11.46 -10.86
N GLU A 146 2.02 -11.13 -9.84
CA GLU A 146 1.84 -9.77 -9.33
C GLU A 146 2.26 -9.77 -7.85
N PRO A 147 3.58 -9.69 -7.56
CA PRO A 147 4.13 -9.99 -6.23
C PRO A 147 3.62 -9.07 -5.12
N LEU A 148 3.16 -7.87 -5.45
CA LEU A 148 2.68 -6.90 -4.45
C LEU A 148 1.25 -7.20 -3.97
N ASN A 149 0.49 -8.03 -4.67
CA ASN A 149 -0.93 -8.23 -4.40
C ASN A 149 -1.22 -9.08 -3.14
N ASP A 150 -0.20 -9.74 -2.58
CA ASP A 150 -0.30 -10.43 -1.28
C ASP A 150 0.49 -9.77 -0.15
N GLY A 151 1.03 -8.56 -0.40
CA GLY A 151 1.94 -7.84 0.49
C GLY A 151 1.32 -7.26 1.78
N THR A 152 0.22 -7.82 2.29
CA THR A 152 -0.44 -7.37 3.52
C THR A 152 0.02 -8.14 4.76
N LEU A 153 -0.16 -7.54 5.93
CA LEU A 153 -0.07 -8.24 7.21
C LEU A 153 -1.42 -8.87 7.56
N SER A 154 -1.39 -10.12 8.05
CA SER A 154 -2.59 -10.85 8.49
C SER A 154 -2.29 -11.77 9.66
N MET A 155 -3.33 -12.14 10.43
CA MET A 155 -3.18 -13.01 11.60
C MET A 155 -2.83 -14.46 11.24
N ASN A 156 -3.08 -14.87 9.99
CA ASN A 156 -2.74 -16.19 9.46
C ASN A 156 -1.45 -16.20 8.63
N GLY A 157 -0.84 -15.04 8.39
CA GLY A 157 0.38 -14.88 7.60
C GLY A 157 1.46 -14.09 8.33
N LYS A 158 2.06 -13.12 7.63
CA LYS A 158 3.04 -12.21 8.22
C LYS A 158 2.33 -11.25 9.18
N LYS A 159 2.75 -11.20 10.45
CA LYS A 159 2.16 -10.31 11.47
C LYS A 159 2.92 -9.01 11.68
N SER A 160 4.15 -8.89 11.18
CA SER A 160 4.93 -7.66 11.35
C SER A 160 5.81 -7.38 10.15
N PHE A 161 6.00 -6.10 9.86
CA PHE A 161 6.87 -5.59 8.81
C PHE A 161 7.80 -4.53 9.38
N LYS A 162 9.07 -4.55 8.96
CA LYS A 162 10.06 -3.54 9.34
C LYS A 162 10.49 -2.76 8.10
N ALA A 163 9.99 -1.54 7.98
CA ALA A 163 10.43 -0.57 6.99
C ALA A 163 11.73 0.09 7.49
N SER A 164 12.86 -0.59 7.28
CA SER A 164 14.15 -0.17 7.85
C SER A 164 14.59 1.22 7.37
N ASP A 165 14.32 1.54 6.10
CA ASP A 165 14.63 2.86 5.51
C ASP A 165 13.84 4.00 6.16
N TRP A 166 12.74 3.67 6.84
CA TRP A 166 11.86 4.61 7.54
C TRP A 166 12.04 4.60 9.05
N GLY A 167 12.84 3.68 9.60
CA GLY A 167 12.92 3.49 11.06
C GLY A 167 11.59 3.08 11.69
N VAL A 168 10.68 2.46 10.91
CA VAL A 168 9.34 2.08 11.35
C VAL A 168 9.19 0.57 11.36
N LYS A 169 8.61 0.04 12.43
CA LYS A 169 8.11 -1.34 12.51
C LYS A 169 6.62 -1.32 12.82
N VAL A 170 5.85 -2.02 12.00
CA VAL A 170 4.41 -2.21 12.22
C VAL A 170 4.17 -3.66 12.62
N THR A 171 3.35 -3.86 13.64
CA THR A 171 2.93 -5.19 14.10
C THR A 171 1.40 -5.24 14.18
N LEU A 172 0.79 -6.17 13.46
CA LEU A 172 -0.62 -6.52 13.61
C LEU A 172 -0.80 -7.30 14.91
N ILE A 173 -1.70 -6.80 15.77
CA ILE A 173 -1.98 -7.35 17.10
C ILE A 173 -3.25 -8.21 17.07
N ASP A 174 -4.30 -7.74 16.38
CA ASP A 174 -5.62 -8.38 16.33
C ASP A 174 -6.41 -7.92 15.10
N ASP A 175 -7.32 -8.75 14.58
CA ASP A 175 -8.18 -8.48 13.41
C ASP A 175 -9.66 -8.86 13.64
N LYS A 176 -10.24 -8.41 14.76
CA LYS A 176 -11.61 -8.78 15.18
C LYS A 176 -12.64 -7.73 14.82
N ASN A 177 -13.88 -8.19 14.59
CA ASN A 177 -15.05 -7.34 14.35
C ASN A 177 -14.82 -6.31 13.24
N ASP A 178 -14.21 -6.74 12.13
CA ASP A 178 -13.86 -5.89 10.98
C ASP A 178 -12.95 -4.70 11.34
N GLN A 179 -12.12 -4.85 12.37
CA GLN A 179 -11.14 -3.84 12.79
C GLN A 179 -9.76 -4.48 13.01
N PHE A 180 -8.72 -3.72 12.72
CA PHE A 180 -7.33 -4.16 12.78
C PHE A 180 -6.57 -3.34 13.81
N SER A 181 -6.20 -3.97 14.93
CA SER A 181 -5.38 -3.34 15.96
C SER A 181 -3.91 -3.49 15.59
N ILE A 182 -3.20 -2.37 15.46
CA ILE A 182 -1.78 -2.35 15.12
C ILE A 182 -0.95 -1.64 16.21
N GLU A 183 0.30 -2.05 16.33
CA GLU A 183 1.34 -1.32 17.05
C GLU A 183 2.36 -0.79 16.05
N VAL A 184 2.64 0.51 16.12
CA VAL A 184 3.64 1.20 15.31
C VAL A 184 4.77 1.64 16.22
N GLN A 185 5.98 1.15 15.92
CA GLN A 185 7.22 1.54 16.58
C GLN A 185 8.01 2.42 15.62
N TYR A 186 8.22 3.68 16.00
CA TYR A 186 8.99 4.67 15.23
C TYR A 186 10.27 5.05 15.98
N SER A 187 11.43 4.70 15.41
CA SER A 187 12.76 4.85 16.02
C SER A 187 13.61 5.95 15.41
#